data_AF-A0A924VH33-F1
#
_entry.id   AF-A0A924VH33-F1
#
_cell.length_a   1.000
_cell.length_b   1.000
_cell.length_c   1.000
_cell.angle_alpha   90.00
_cell.angle_beta   90.00
_cell.angle_gamma   90.00
#
_symmetry.space_group_name_H-M   'P 1'
#
loop_
_entity.id
_entity.type
_entity.pdbx_description
1 polymer ?
#
loop_
_entity_poly.entity_id
_entity_poly.type
_entity_poly.pdbx_seq_one_letter_code
_entity_poly.pdbx_strand_id
1 'polypeptide(L)'
;FEGNIPQLKNKYIFGDIVSGRVFYINTKEIESGKQAQIFELELSFNGILSTFKNISSSLKTDLRFGLGASKELYLFTKADGKIWKVTGCK
;
A
#
# COMPACT_ATOMS: atom_id res chain seq x y z
N PHE A 1 10.17 2.69 2.41
CA PHE A 1 9.64 3.83 1.63
C PHE A 1 10.37 5.08 2.06
N GLU A 2 10.82 5.88 1.10
CA GLU A 2 11.65 7.07 1.32
C GLU A 2 11.09 8.30 0.60
N GLY A 3 9.86 8.23 0.12
CA GLY A 3 9.24 9.31 -0.64
C GLY A 3 8.73 10.45 0.22
N ASN A 4 7.82 11.22 -0.37
CA ASN A 4 7.32 12.49 0.16
C ASN A 4 6.21 12.40 1.22
N ILE A 5 5.79 11.19 1.63
CA ILE A 5 4.78 10.99 2.69
C ILE A 5 5.51 10.72 4.02
N PRO A 6 5.57 11.69 4.97
CA PRO A 6 6.39 11.57 6.18
C PRO A 6 6.07 10.36 7.05
N GLN A 7 4.79 10.05 7.24
CA GLN A 7 4.30 8.95 8.08
C GLN A 7 4.73 7.57 7.56
N LEU A 8 4.96 7.45 6.25
CA LEU A 8 5.39 6.22 5.59
C LEU A 8 6.92 6.09 5.50
N LYS A 9 7.69 7.09 5.93
CA LYS A 9 9.15 7.01 5.90
C LYS A 9 9.65 5.90 6.82
N ASN A 10 10.67 5.17 6.36
CA ASN A 10 11.27 4.03 7.06
C ASN A 10 10.26 2.89 7.35
N LYS A 11 9.19 2.79 6.57
CA LYS A 11 8.30 1.63 6.55
C LYS A 11 8.60 0.78 5.32
N TYR A 12 8.62 -0.53 5.47
CA TYR A 12 8.60 -1.45 4.33
C TYR A 12 7.14 -1.77 4.04
N ILE A 13 6.64 -1.35 2.88
CA ILE A 13 5.23 -1.44 2.49
C ILE A 13 5.09 -2.60 1.50
N PHE A 14 4.08 -3.43 1.71
CA PHE A 14 3.77 -4.58 0.87
C PHE A 14 2.27 -4.83 0.86
N GLY A 15 1.80 -5.81 0.10
CA GLY A 15 0.37 -6.07 0.00
C GLY A 15 0.06 -7.50 -0.43
N ASP A 16 -1.20 -7.88 -0.20
CA ASP A 16 -1.76 -9.12 -0.72
C ASP A 16 -2.31 -8.90 -2.13
N ILE A 17 -1.80 -9.67 -3.09
CA ILE A 17 -2.15 -9.58 -4.51
C ILE A 17 -3.65 -9.84 -4.72
N VAL A 18 -4.25 -10.78 -3.99
CA VAL A 18 -5.64 -11.17 -4.23
C VAL A 18 -6.58 -10.16 -3.59
N SER A 19 -6.46 -9.95 -2.27
CA SER A 19 -7.40 -9.08 -1.56
C SER A 19 -7.18 -7.58 -1.80
N GLY A 20 -5.98 -7.17 -2.20
CA GLY A 20 -5.61 -5.76 -2.31
C GLY A 20 -5.33 -5.10 -0.96
N ARG A 21 -5.21 -5.86 0.13
CA ARG A 21 -4.84 -5.29 1.43
C ARG A 21 -3.39 -4.81 1.39
N VAL A 22 -3.13 -3.70 2.06
CA VAL A 22 -1.81 -3.07 2.14
C VAL A 22 -1.31 -3.14 3.57
N PHE A 23 -0.06 -3.51 3.74
CA PHE A 23 0.57 -3.72 5.03
C PHE A 23 1.90 -2.97 5.10
N TYR A 24 2.38 -2.78 6.32
CA TYR A 24 3.74 -2.34 6.55
C TYR A 24 4.38 -3.01 7.75
N ILE A 25 5.72 -2.98 7.76
CA ILE A 25 6.55 -3.21 8.94
C ILE A 25 7.47 -2.00 9.15
N ASN A 26 7.89 -1.77 10.39
CA ASN A 26 8.91 -0.79 10.71
C ASN A 26 10.28 -1.35 10.32
N THR A 27 11.04 -0.66 9.45
CA THR A 27 12.35 -1.19 9.02
C THR A 27 13.35 -1.31 10.16
N LYS A 28 13.17 -0.51 11.22
CA LYS A 28 13.99 -0.57 12.44
C LYS A 28 13.75 -1.82 13.29
N GLU A 29 12.64 -2.53 13.08
CA GLU A 29 12.28 -3.75 13.81
C GLU A 29 12.70 -5.02 13.05
N ILE A 30 13.32 -4.87 11.89
CA ILE A 30 13.79 -6.01 11.09
C ILE A 30 15.10 -6.51 11.68
N GLU A 31 15.05 -7.71 12.26
CA GLU A 31 16.17 -8.38 12.90
C GLU A 31 16.27 -9.82 12.37
N SER A 32 17.50 -10.31 12.13
CA SER A 32 17.70 -11.68 11.67
C SER A 32 17.15 -12.69 12.69
N GLY A 33 16.39 -13.68 12.24
CA GLY A 33 15.81 -14.71 13.08
C GLY A 33 14.55 -14.30 13.87
N LYS A 34 14.05 -13.07 13.68
CA LYS A 34 12.84 -12.57 14.35
C LYS A 34 11.89 -11.94 13.35
N GLN A 35 10.60 -12.28 13.46
CA GLN A 35 9.57 -11.67 12.64
C GLN A 35 9.21 -10.28 13.19
N ALA A 36 9.32 -9.27 12.33
CA ALA A 36 8.83 -7.92 12.64
C ALA A 36 7.29 -7.92 12.69
N GLN A 37 6.72 -7.04 13.53
CA GLN A 37 5.27 -6.91 13.64
C GLN A 37 4.69 -6.34 12.35
N ILE A 38 3.68 -7.02 11.80
CA ILE A 38 2.95 -6.58 10.60
C ILE A 38 1.74 -5.75 11.02
N PHE A 39 1.62 -4.58 10.41
CA PHE A 39 0.48 -3.68 10.56
C PHE A 39 -0.25 -3.54 9.23
N GLU A 40 -1.57 -3.41 9.26
CA GLU A 40 -2.39 -3.13 8.08
C GLU A 40 -2.63 -1.63 7.93
N LEU A 41 -2.59 -1.14 6.69
CA LEU A 41 -3.03 0.20 6.33
C LEU A 41 -4.47 0.17 5.84
N GLU A 42 -5.31 0.99 6.47
CA GLU A 42 -6.63 1.28 5.93
C GLU A 42 -6.49 2.20 4.72
N LEU A 43 -7.30 1.94 3.70
CA LEU A 43 -7.28 2.70 2.46
C LEU A 43 -8.46 3.67 2.42
N SER A 44 -8.18 4.89 1.99
CA SER A 44 -9.18 5.92 1.78
C SER A 44 -9.12 6.41 0.33
N PHE A 45 -10.26 6.42 -0.34
CA PHE A 45 -10.42 6.90 -1.71
C PHE A 45 -11.32 8.13 -1.67
N ASN A 46 -10.78 9.28 -2.08
CA ASN A 46 -11.47 10.57 -1.97
C ASN A 46 -12.00 10.88 -0.56
N GLY A 47 -11.26 10.47 0.48
CA GLY A 47 -11.63 10.69 1.88
C GLY A 47 -12.57 9.64 2.47
N ILE A 48 -13.06 8.70 1.67
CA ILE A 48 -13.97 7.63 2.12
C ILE A 48 -13.17 6.34 2.31
N LEU A 49 -13.26 5.75 3.51
CA LEU A 49 -12.67 4.44 3.80
C LEU A 49 -13.27 3.39 2.85
N SER A 50 -12.41 2.65 2.16
CA SER A 50 -12.82 1.60 1.24
C SER A 50 -11.70 0.61 1.01
N THR A 51 -11.94 -0.36 0.12
CA THR A 51 -10.97 -1.38 -0.27
C THR A 51 -10.82 -1.42 -1.78
N PHE A 52 -9.72 -1.99 -2.27
CA PHE A 52 -9.57 -2.20 -3.70
C PHE A 52 -10.67 -3.10 -4.28
N LYS A 53 -11.15 -4.11 -3.54
CA LYS A 53 -12.26 -4.96 -3.99
C LYS A 53 -13.53 -4.15 -4.25
N ASN A 54 -13.84 -3.21 -3.37
CA ASN A 54 -15.04 -2.38 -3.48
C ASN A 54 -14.93 -1.41 -4.67
N ILE A 55 -13.82 -0.69 -4.81
CA ILE A 55 -13.68 0.32 -5.86
C ILE A 55 -13.44 -0.29 -7.25
N SER A 56 -12.87 -1.51 -7.31
CA SER A 56 -12.66 -2.23 -8.56
C SER A 56 -13.82 -3.18 -8.90
N SER A 57 -14.83 -3.28 -8.04
CA SER A 57 -15.95 -4.24 -8.15
C SER A 57 -15.49 -5.68 -8.46
N SER A 58 -14.39 -6.12 -7.86
CA SER A 58 -13.78 -7.45 -8.12
C SER A 58 -13.32 -8.11 -6.84
N LEU A 59 -13.53 -9.43 -6.74
CA LEU A 59 -13.03 -10.24 -5.63
C LEU A 59 -11.50 -10.42 -5.66
N LYS A 60 -10.89 -10.30 -6.85
CA LYS A 60 -9.45 -10.42 -7.09
C LYS A 60 -8.93 -9.12 -7.69
N THR A 61 -8.10 -8.41 -6.94
CA THR A 61 -7.63 -7.06 -7.31
C THR A 61 -6.36 -7.09 -8.17
N ASP A 62 -5.54 -8.13 -7.99
CA ASP A 62 -4.24 -8.29 -8.62
C ASP A 62 -3.32 -7.07 -8.35
N LEU A 63 -3.22 -6.69 -7.08
CA LEU A 63 -2.50 -5.49 -6.60
C LEU A 63 -1.02 -5.51 -7.00
N ARG A 64 -0.51 -4.34 -7.44
CA ARG A 64 0.91 -4.05 -7.67
C ARG A 64 1.28 -2.70 -7.08
N PHE A 65 2.58 -2.52 -6.85
CA PHE A 65 3.16 -1.28 -6.35
C PHE A 65 4.05 -0.66 -7.42
N GLY A 66 4.08 0.66 -7.47
CA GLY A 66 4.95 1.43 -8.35
C GLY A 66 5.52 2.66 -7.64
N LEU A 67 6.68 3.10 -8.09
CA LEU A 67 7.29 4.36 -7.66
C LEU A 67 7.46 5.28 -8.87
N GLY A 68 7.05 6.53 -8.72
CA GLY A 68 7.36 7.59 -9.68
C GLY A 68 8.82 8.03 -9.58
N ALA A 69 9.27 8.85 -10.53
CA ALA A 69 10.63 9.38 -10.58
C ALA A 69 11.03 10.16 -9.30
N SER A 70 10.06 10.80 -8.63
CA SER A 70 10.29 11.54 -7.37
C SER A 70 9.99 10.70 -6.12
N LYS A 71 10.01 9.36 -6.23
CA LYS A 71 9.65 8.41 -5.16
C LYS A 71 8.20 8.55 -4.66
N GLU A 72 7.30 9.05 -5.50
CA GLU A 72 5.87 9.03 -5.18
C GLU A 72 5.34 7.59 -5.24
N LEU A 73 4.47 7.23 -4.29
CA LEU A 73 3.91 5.88 -4.21
C LEU A 73 2.65 5.74 -5.08
N TYR A 74 2.63 4.68 -5.87
CA TYR A 74 1.48 4.30 -6.68
C TYR A 74 1.06 2.86 -6.38
N LEU A 75 -0.25 2.63 -6.44
CA LEU A 75 -0.88 1.31 -6.34
C LEU A 75 -1.62 1.04 -7.65
N PHE A 76 -1.50 -0.18 -8.16
CA PHE A 76 -2.14 -0.59 -9.41
C PHE A 76 -3.02 -1.80 -9.17
N THR A 77 -4.25 -1.75 -9.70
CA THR A 77 -5.18 -2.87 -9.69
C THR A 77 -5.39 -3.35 -11.12
N LYS A 78 -4.98 -4.60 -11.41
CA LYS A 78 -5.18 -5.17 -12.74
C LYS A 78 -6.65 -5.44 -13.04
N ALA A 79 -7.46 -5.67 -12.00
CA ALA A 79 -8.89 -5.96 -12.12
C ALA A 79 -9.67 -4.88 -12.91
N ASP A 80 -9.34 -3.61 -12.70
CA ASP A 80 -9.95 -2.47 -13.38
C ASP A 80 -8.96 -1.64 -14.20
N GLY A 81 -7.69 -2.08 -14.28
CA GLY A 81 -6.64 -1.44 -15.07
C GLY A 81 -6.20 -0.07 -14.56
N LYS A 82 -6.53 0.30 -13.32
CA LYS A 82 -6.26 1.64 -12.79
C LYS A 82 -4.97 1.74 -11.99
N ILE A 83 -4.32 2.90 -12.12
CA ILE A 83 -3.19 3.32 -11.30
C ILE A 83 -3.68 4.43 -10.36
N TRP A 84 -3.43 4.25 -9.07
CA TRP A 84 -3.83 5.13 -7.98
C TRP A 84 -2.59 5.77 -7.37
N LYS A 85 -2.55 7.11 -7.31
CA LYS A 85 -1.48 7.83 -6.60
C LYS A 85 -1.84 7.91 -5.12
N VAL A 86 -0.90 7.52 -4.25
CA VAL A 86 -1.05 7.73 -2.81
C VAL A 86 -0.72 9.19 -2.50
N THR A 87 -1.67 9.92 -1.93
CA THR A 87 -1.56 11.37 -1.70
C THR A 87 -1.21 11.73 -0.26
N GLY A 88 -1.36 10.81 0.69
CA GLY A 88 -1.03 11.05 2.09
C GLY A 88 -1.30 9.84 2.98
N CYS A 89 -1.00 9.98 4.27
CA CYS A 89 -1.26 9.01 5.33
C CYS A 89 -1.52 9.81 6.61
N LYS A 90 -2.41 9.32 7.47
CA LYS A 90 -2.73 9.95 8.76
C LYS A 90 -2.55 8.94 9.88
#